data_AF-A0A660L0I7-F1
#
_entry.id   AF-A0A660L0I7-F1
#
_cell.length_a   1.000
_cell.length_b   1.000
_cell.length_c   1.000
_cell.angle_alpha   90.00
_cell.angle_beta   90.00
_cell.angle_gamma   90.00
#
_symmetry.space_group_name_H-M   'P 1'
#
loop_
_entity.id
_entity.type
_entity.pdbx_description
1 polymer ?
#
loop_
_entity_poly.entity_id
_entity_poly.type
_entity_poly.pdbx_seq_one_letter_code
_entity_poly.pdbx_strand_id
1 'polypeptide(L)'
;MDTVNAHPPVQPSRDALIKEALSAYLVWRQACTFLDEAWQRWCAAPSYARELPFELYVCELEREARAARRYELLLAQGAALPSA
;
A
#
# COMPACT_ATOMS: atom_id res chain seq x y z
N MET A 1 18.62 25.76 -30.55
CA MET A 1 17.64 24.65 -30.56
C MET A 1 18.31 23.50 -29.84
N ASP A 2 18.25 23.51 -28.52
CA ASP A 2 18.90 22.51 -27.69
C ASP A 2 17.97 21.30 -27.55
N THR A 3 18.39 20.17 -28.13
CA THR A 3 17.78 18.88 -27.90
C THR A 3 17.95 18.51 -26.43
N VAL A 4 16.89 18.67 -25.64
CA VAL A 4 16.82 18.15 -24.27
C VAL A 4 17.02 16.64 -24.37
N ASN A 5 18.21 16.21 -23.94
CA ASN A 5 18.59 14.81 -23.86
C ASN A 5 17.71 14.16 -22.79
N ALA A 6 16.55 13.63 -23.19
CA ALA A 6 15.68 12.87 -22.31
C ALA A 6 16.43 11.60 -21.92
N HIS A 7 17.11 11.62 -20.77
CA HIS A 7 17.71 10.42 -20.20
C HIS A 7 16.57 9.40 -20.01
N PRO A 8 16.66 8.19 -20.60
CA PRO A 8 15.62 7.20 -20.42
C PRO A 8 15.46 6.91 -18.92
N PRO A 9 14.23 6.68 -18.43
CA PRO A 9 14.01 6.40 -17.02
C PRO A 9 14.88 5.21 -16.61
N VAL A 10 15.74 5.41 -15.60
CA VAL A 10 16.56 4.35 -15.02
C VAL A 10 15.60 3.29 -14.50
N GLN A 11 15.60 2.12 -15.12
CA GLN A 11 14.80 0.99 -14.66
C GLN A 11 15.35 0.54 -13.30
N PRO A 12 14.50 0.37 -12.28
CA PRO A 12 14.96 -0.05 -10.96
C PRO A 12 15.57 -1.45 -11.05
N SER A 13 16.66 -1.67 -10.31
CA SER A 13 17.26 -2.99 -10.21
C SER A 13 16.35 -3.96 -9.45
N ARG A 14 16.57 -5.27 -9.61
CA ARG A 14 15.85 -6.31 -8.88
C ARG A 14 15.96 -6.11 -7.36
N ASP A 15 17.15 -5.81 -6.85
CA ASP A 15 17.39 -5.58 -5.43
C ASP A 15 16.65 -4.34 -4.91
N ALA A 16 16.55 -3.28 -5.72
CA ALA A 16 15.77 -2.09 -5.37
C ALA A 16 14.28 -2.42 -5.26
N LEU A 17 13.73 -3.17 -6.23
CA LEU A 17 12.34 -3.61 -6.20
C LEU A 17 12.05 -4.56 -5.03
N ILE A 18 12.96 -5.46 -4.67
CA ILE A 18 12.81 -6.33 -3.50
C ILE A 18 12.75 -5.50 -2.21
N LYS A 19 13.67 -4.54 -2.03
CA LYS A 19 13.66 -3.65 -0.85
C LYS A 19 12.38 -2.83 -0.76
N GLU A 20 11.90 -2.33 -1.89
CA GLU A 20 10.66 -1.57 -1.95
C GLU A 20 9.44 -2.46 -1.68
N ALA A 21 9.41 -3.68 -2.21
CA ALA A 21 8.35 -4.65 -1.96
C ALA A 21 8.29 -5.04 -0.47
N LEU A 22 9.43 -5.24 0.19
CA LEU A 22 9.49 -5.50 1.62
C LEU A 22 8.95 -4.31 2.44
N SER A 23 9.31 -3.08 2.06
CA SER A 23 8.79 -1.88 2.69
C SER A 23 7.27 -1.76 2.51
N ALA A 24 6.77 -1.99 1.30
CA ALA A 24 5.34 -1.97 0.99
C ALA A 24 4.57 -3.06 1.73
N TYR A 25 5.15 -4.26 1.87
CA TYR A 25 4.59 -5.34 2.69
C TYR A 25 4.40 -4.90 4.15
N LEU A 26 5.43 -4.29 4.76
CA LEU A 26 5.33 -3.80 6.14
C LEU A 26 4.25 -2.72 6.28
N VAL A 27 4.16 -1.79 5.33
CA VAL A 27 3.12 -0.76 5.31
C VAL A 27 1.73 -1.38 5.19
N TRP A 28 1.56 -2.37 4.33
CA TRP A 28 0.29 -3.10 4.20
C TRP A 28 -0.08 -3.83 5.49
N ARG A 29 0.86 -4.55 6.12
CA ARG A 29 0.63 -5.21 7.41
C ARG A 29 0.24 -4.23 8.51
N GLN A 30 0.88 -3.07 8.57
CA GLN A 30 0.52 -2.01 9.52
C GLN A 30 -0.91 -1.50 9.26
N ALA A 31 -1.30 -1.32 7.99
CA ALA A 31 -2.66 -0.92 7.63
C ALA A 31 -3.70 -1.98 8.00
N CYS A 32 -3.40 -3.28 7.86
CA CYS A 32 -4.28 -4.34 8.34
C CYS A 32 -4.51 -4.25 9.85
N THR A 33 -3.47 -3.93 10.64
CA THR A 33 -3.62 -3.73 12.09
C THR A 33 -4.54 -2.56 12.40
N PHE A 34 -4.37 -1.40 11.76
CA PHE A 34 -5.24 -0.25 11.98
C PHE A 34 -6.69 -0.49 11.53
N LEU A 35 -6.88 -1.25 10.44
CA LEU A 35 -8.20 -1.67 10.00
C LEU A 35 -8.91 -2.55 11.05
N ASP A 36 -8.20 -3.52 11.62
CA ASP A 36 -8.74 -4.38 12.68
C ASP A 36 -9.10 -3.57 13.94
N GLU A 37 -8.23 -2.64 14.36
CA GLU A 37 -8.52 -1.73 15.47
C GLU A 37 -9.75 -0.86 15.21
N ALA A 38 -9.88 -0.30 14.00
CA ALA A 38 -11.03 0.52 13.62
C ALA A 38 -12.33 -0.29 13.57
N TRP A 39 -12.27 -1.51 13.04
CA TRP A 39 -13.39 -2.45 13.03
C TRP A 39 -13.86 -2.80 14.44
N GLN A 40 -12.94 -3.16 15.33
CA GLN A 40 -13.25 -3.46 16.73
C GLN A 40 -13.88 -2.26 17.44
N ARG A 41 -13.33 -1.05 17.20
CA ARG A 41 -13.88 0.19 17.76
C ARG A 41 -15.29 0.48 17.25
N TRP A 42 -15.55 0.25 15.96
CA TRP A 42 -16.89 0.39 15.41
C TRP A 42 -17.87 -0.63 16.01
N CYS A 43 -17.48 -1.89 16.14
CA CYS A 43 -18.29 -2.94 16.77
C CYS A 43 -18.65 -2.62 18.22
N ALA A 44 -17.69 -2.10 18.99
CA ALA A 44 -17.87 -1.74 20.38
C ALA A 44 -18.66 -0.42 20.59
N ALA A 45 -18.82 0.40 19.55
CA ALA A 45 -19.49 1.69 19.66
C ALA A 45 -21.00 1.53 19.96
N PRO A 46 -21.56 2.29 20.92
CA PRO A 46 -23.00 2.40 21.12
C PRO A 46 -23.71 2.87 19.85
N SER A 47 -24.94 2.42 19.62
CA SER A 47 -25.70 2.71 18.40
C SER A 47 -25.83 4.20 18.08
N TYR A 48 -25.97 5.06 19.09
CA TYR A 48 -26.10 6.52 18.93
C TYR A 48 -24.78 7.23 18.58
N ALA A 49 -23.63 6.56 18.70
CA ALA A 49 -22.30 7.11 18.45
C ALA A 49 -21.53 6.31 17.39
N ARG A 50 -22.25 5.52 16.59
CA ARG A 50 -21.66 4.51 15.69
C ARG A 50 -21.19 5.05 14.34
N GLU A 51 -21.69 6.22 13.94
CA GLU A 51 -21.40 6.85 12.65
C GLU A 51 -19.91 7.18 12.48
N LEU A 52 -19.32 7.94 13.39
CA LEU A 52 -17.91 8.32 13.30
C LEU A 52 -16.94 7.11 13.32
N PRO A 53 -17.08 6.11 14.22
CA PRO A 53 -16.28 4.89 14.15
C PRO A 53 -16.43 4.11 12.84
N PHE A 54 -17.62 4.12 12.22
CA PHE A 54 -17.85 3.50 10.92
C PHE A 54 -17.07 4.23 9.82
N GLU A 55 -17.13 5.56 9.77
CA GLU A 55 -16.37 6.35 8.80
C GLU A 55 -14.85 6.14 8.94
N LEU A 56 -14.35 6.05 10.18
CA LEU A 56 -12.95 5.73 10.44
C LEU A 56 -12.59 4.33 9.94
N TYR A 57 -13.45 3.33 10.17
CA TYR A 57 -13.27 1.98 9.63
C TYR A 57 -13.20 1.99 8.10
N VAL A 58 -14.10 2.72 7.42
CA VAL A 58 -14.08 2.85 5.95
C VAL A 58 -12.78 3.51 5.47
N CYS A 59 -12.32 4.56 6.14
CA CYS A 59 -11.05 5.23 5.80
C CYS A 59 -9.85 4.28 5.91
N GLU A 60 -9.77 3.51 7.00
CA GLU A 60 -8.71 2.52 7.19
C GLU A 60 -8.82 1.36 6.19
N LEU A 61 -10.04 0.98 5.79
CA LEU A 61 -10.27 -0.05 4.76
C LEU A 61 -9.71 0.40 3.40
N GLU A 62 -9.99 1.64 3.00
CA GLU A 62 -9.42 2.19 1.77
C GLU A 62 -7.89 2.32 1.83
N ARG A 63 -7.35 2.70 3.00
CA ARG A 63 -5.92 2.80 3.20
C ARG A 63 -5.24 1.43 3.08
N GLU A 64 -5.82 0.41 3.69
CA GLU A 64 -5.37 -0.99 3.58
C GLU A 64 -5.38 -1.44 2.12
N ALA A 65 -6.48 -1.21 1.39
CA ALA A 65 -6.61 -1.59 -0.01
C ALA A 65 -5.56 -0.89 -0.91
N ARG A 66 -5.31 0.40 -0.68
CA ARG A 66 -4.26 1.15 -1.40
C ARG A 66 -2.86 0.58 -1.11
N ALA A 67 -2.57 0.22 0.14
CA ALA A 67 -1.29 -0.37 0.53
C ALA A 67 -1.09 -1.77 -0.08
N ALA A 68 -2.14 -2.61 -0.03
CA ALA A 68 -2.15 -3.93 -0.66
C ALA A 68 -1.85 -3.82 -2.16
N ARG A 69 -2.53 -2.89 -2.86
CA ARG A 69 -2.32 -2.65 -4.28
C ARG A 69 -0.89 -2.21 -4.61
N ARG A 70 -0.29 -1.35 -3.78
CA ARG A 70 1.12 -0.93 -3.97
C ARG A 70 2.07 -2.11 -3.87
N TYR A 71 1.87 -2.98 -2.88
CA TYR A 71 2.67 -4.20 -2.69
C TYR A 71 2.53 -5.16 -3.88
N GLU A 72 1.30 -5.43 -4.32
CA GLU A 72 1.00 -6.27 -5.48
C GLU A 72 1.72 -5.77 -6.75
N LEU A 73 1.68 -4.46 -7.02
CA LEU A 73 2.35 -3.86 -8.16
C LEU A 73 3.87 -4.07 -8.13
N LEU A 74 4.49 -4.01 -6.94
CA LEU A 74 5.94 -4.25 -6.80
C LEU A 74 6.30 -5.71 -7.04
N LEU A 75 5.48 -6.63 -6.56
CA LEU A 75 5.67 -8.05 -6.85
C LEU A 75 5.56 -8.34 -8.35
N ALA A 76 4.56 -7.75 -9.03
CA ALA A 76 4.39 -7.90 -10.47
C ALA A 76 5.58 -7.34 -11.25
N GLN A 77 6.11 -6.17 -10.86
CA GLN A 77 7.31 -5.59 -11.46
C GLN A 77 8.55 -6.46 -11.24
N GLY A 78 8.74 -6.98 -10.03
CA GLY A 78 9.85 -7.87 -9.71
C GLY A 78 9.80 -9.21 -10.45
N ALA A 79 8.60 -9.75 -10.67
CA ALA A 79 8.38 -10.98 -11.42
C ALA A 79 8.62 -10.82 -12.94
N ALA A 80 8.40 -9.61 -13.47
CA ALA A 80 8.64 -9.31 -14.88
C ALA A 80 10.13 -9.14 -15.24
N LEU A 81 11.02 -9.03 -14.24
CA LEU A 81 12.45 -8.97 -14.50
C LEU A 81 12.99 -10.35 -14.92
N PRO A 82 13.81 -10.44 -15.98
CA PRO A 82 14.40 -11.70 -16.42
C PRO A 82 15.27 -12.30 -15.32
N SER A 83 15.23 -13.63 -15.22
CA SER A 83 16.17 -14.38 -14.38
C SER A 83 17.56 -14.25 -15.00
N ALA A 84 18.54 -13.81 -14.19
CA ALA A 84 19.95 -13.78 -14.60
C ALA A 84 20.48 -15.20 -14.83
#